data_AF-H3AMS1-F1
#
_entry.id   AF-H3AMS1-F1
#
_cell.length_a   1.000
_cell.length_b   1.000
_cell.length_c   1.000
_cell.angle_alpha   90.00
_cell.angle_beta   90.00
_cell.angle_gamma   90.00
#
_symmetry.space_group_name_H-M   'P 1'
#
loop_
_entity.id
_entity.type
_entity.pdbx_description
1 polymer ?
#
loop_
_entity_poly.entity_id
_entity_poly.type
_entity_poly.pdbx_seq_one_letter_code
_entity_poly.pdbx_strand_id
1 'polypeptide(L)'
;MIANPETPAYRYDPYSKVFSREYYKHEEMQAIRKDAIATAANAKMWGLILGTLGRQGSPKILQHLESRLKALGIAFVTVLLSEIFPEKLKLFPDVEAWVQVACPRLSIDWGSAFSKPLLTPYEASVALKEAEWQKIYPMDFYSNQSLGPWTVNHESHRPARTTKRAAKIKAADSGLRQGKTPGSECPACTCQEEVSNSTESRKK
;
A
#
# COMPACT_ATOMS: atom_id res chain seq x y z
N MET A 1 5.14 -4.98 12.93
CA MET A 1 5.91 -4.27 13.97
C MET A 1 5.97 -2.77 13.70
N ILE A 2 6.31 -2.30 12.49
CA ILE A 2 6.34 -0.85 12.18
C ILE A 2 4.99 -0.16 12.41
N ALA A 3 3.90 -0.67 11.80
CA ALA A 3 2.57 -0.06 11.91
C ALA A 3 1.89 -0.23 13.28
N ASN A 4 2.31 -1.23 14.06
CA ASN A 4 1.73 -1.57 15.36
C ASN A 4 2.86 -1.67 16.40
N PRO A 5 3.39 -0.53 16.89
CA PRO A 5 4.54 -0.49 17.80
C PRO A 5 4.25 -1.11 19.18
N GLU A 6 3.04 -0.90 19.70
CA GLU A 6 2.65 -1.34 21.05
C GLU A 6 2.28 -2.82 21.13
N THR A 7 2.08 -3.48 19.98
CA THR A 7 1.67 -4.89 19.95
C THR A 7 2.89 -5.80 20.07
N PRO A 8 2.96 -6.69 21.10
CA PRO A 8 4.06 -7.65 21.21
C PRO A 8 4.12 -8.55 19.97
N ALA A 9 5.30 -8.68 19.38
CA ALA A 9 5.55 -9.58 18.26
C ALA A 9 6.39 -10.77 18.73
N TYR A 10 6.00 -11.96 18.27
CA TYR A 10 6.73 -13.20 18.52
C TYR A 10 7.06 -13.87 17.18
N ARG A 11 8.25 -14.46 17.10
CA ARG A 11 8.70 -15.23 15.94
C ARG A 11 8.97 -16.66 16.37
N TYR A 12 8.38 -17.59 15.63
CA TYR A 12 8.76 -19.00 15.66
C TYR A 12 9.62 -19.29 14.43
N ASP A 13 10.86 -19.72 14.64
CA ASP A 13 11.71 -20.23 13.56
C ASP A 13 11.52 -21.76 13.45
N PRO A 14 10.98 -22.27 12.34
CA PRO A 14 10.71 -23.71 12.18
C PRO A 14 11.98 -24.55 12.05
N TYR A 15 13.12 -23.97 11.67
CA TYR A 15 14.38 -24.70 11.51
C TYR A 15 15.08 -24.90 12.85
N SER A 16 15.26 -23.81 13.61
CA SER A 16 15.87 -23.87 14.94
C SER A 16 14.88 -24.30 16.03
N LYS A 17 13.57 -24.31 15.73
CA LYS A 17 12.46 -24.58 16.67
C LYS A 17 12.46 -23.62 17.87
N VAL A 18 12.99 -22.42 17.67
CA VAL A 18 13.05 -21.38 18.70
C VAL A 18 11.84 -20.48 18.60
N PHE A 19 11.13 -20.31 19.71
CA PHE A 19 10.11 -19.28 19.89
C PHE A 19 10.72 -18.10 20.64
N SER A 20 10.75 -16.93 20.02
CA SER A 20 11.39 -15.73 20.56
C SER A 20 10.46 -14.52 20.47
N ARG A 21 10.64 -13.57 21.39
CA ARG A 21 9.99 -12.27 21.32
C ARG A 21 10.86 -11.33 20.49
N GLU A 22 10.26 -10.73 19.46
CA GLU A 22 10.95 -9.79 18.57
C GLU A 22 10.70 -8.35 19.02
N TYR A 23 11.74 -7.53 18.90
CA TYR A 23 11.68 -6.09 19.17
C TYR A 23 12.09 -5.33 17.92
N TYR A 24 11.46 -4.19 17.69
CA TYR A 24 11.80 -3.32 16.58
C TYR A 24 12.26 -1.99 17.13
N LYS A 25 13.37 -1.47 16.61
CA LYS A 25 13.93 -0.21 17.07
C LYS A 25 13.29 0.95 16.32
N HIS A 26 12.06 1.30 16.71
CA HIS A 26 11.28 2.33 16.03
C HIS A 26 11.99 3.69 16.06
N GLU A 27 12.61 4.08 17.17
CA GLU A 27 13.31 5.36 17.30
C GLU A 27 14.49 5.47 16.33
N GLU A 28 15.31 4.41 16.23
CA GLU A 28 16.45 4.36 15.32
C GLU A 28 15.98 4.45 13.86
N MET A 29 14.96 3.66 13.49
CA MET A 29 14.39 3.71 12.14
C MET A 29 13.84 5.12 11.83
N GLN A 30 13.03 5.70 12.72
CA GLN A 30 12.46 7.03 12.50
C GLN A 30 13.52 8.12 12.42
N ALA A 31 14.58 8.05 13.23
CA ALA A 31 15.69 9.00 13.19
C ALA A 31 16.39 8.96 11.81
N ILE A 32 16.74 7.77 11.34
CA ILE A 32 17.36 7.57 10.00
C ILE A 32 16.44 8.11 8.90
N ARG A 33 15.14 7.85 8.97
CA ARG A 33 14.19 8.32 7.95
C ARG A 33 14.01 9.85 7.98
N LYS A 34 13.93 10.45 9.16
CA LYS A 34 13.85 11.92 9.30
C LYS A 34 15.10 12.61 8.78
N ASP A 35 16.28 12.05 9.03
CA ASP A 35 17.55 12.56 8.50
C ASP A 35 17.59 12.52 6.96
N ALA A 36 17.15 11.41 6.36
CA ALA A 36 17.03 11.29 4.91
C ALA A 36 16.06 12.32 4.31
N ILE A 37 14.93 12.57 4.98
CA ILE A 37 13.94 13.59 4.58
C ILE A 37 14.53 15.00 4.69
N ALA A 38 15.21 15.31 5.80
CA ALA A 38 15.82 16.62 6.02
C ALA A 38 16.93 16.89 4.99
N THR A 39 17.72 15.88 4.66
CA THR A 39 18.74 15.95 3.60
C THR A 39 18.09 16.22 2.24
N ALA A 40 17.04 15.45 1.90
CA ALA A 40 16.34 15.60 0.62
C ALA A 40 15.60 16.94 0.50
N ALA A 41 15.09 17.51 1.59
CA ALA A 41 14.39 18.80 1.57
C ALA A 41 15.24 19.97 1.02
N ASN A 42 16.56 19.85 1.07
CA ASN A 42 17.51 20.83 0.54
C ASN A 42 18.01 20.49 -0.88
N ALA A 43 17.57 19.36 -1.45
CA ALA A 43 18.05 18.89 -2.75
C ALA A 43 17.53 19.76 -3.90
N LYS A 44 18.43 20.16 -4.79
CA LYS A 44 18.13 20.98 -5.98
C LYS A 44 17.70 20.16 -7.18
N MET A 45 18.21 18.93 -7.28
CA MET A 45 17.86 17.99 -8.33
C MET A 45 17.37 16.67 -7.73
N TRP A 46 16.16 16.29 -8.12
CA TRP A 46 15.49 15.07 -7.66
C TRP A 46 15.49 13.98 -8.74
N GLY A 47 15.55 12.74 -8.31
CA GLY A 47 15.42 11.57 -9.17
C GLY A 47 14.16 10.80 -8.82
N LEU A 48 13.27 10.63 -9.79
CA LEU A 48 12.05 9.85 -9.64
C LEU A 48 12.26 8.48 -10.28
N ILE A 49 12.17 7.41 -9.48
CA ILE A 49 12.32 6.04 -9.96
C ILE A 49 10.95 5.39 -10.07
N LEU A 50 10.58 4.94 -11.27
CA LEU A 50 9.42 4.08 -11.47
C LEU A 50 9.85 2.62 -11.59
N GLY A 51 9.42 1.79 -10.65
CA GLY A 51 9.66 0.35 -10.68
C GLY A 51 8.89 -0.34 -11.80
N THR A 52 9.59 -1.02 -12.71
CA THR A 52 8.97 -1.76 -13.82
C THR A 52 8.79 -3.25 -13.55
N LEU A 53 9.30 -3.75 -12.41
CA LEU A 53 9.17 -5.15 -12.04
C LEU A 53 7.78 -5.45 -11.45
N GLY A 54 7.02 -6.30 -12.14
CA GLY A 54 5.71 -6.77 -11.70
C GLY A 54 4.71 -5.62 -11.49
N ARG A 55 4.01 -5.63 -10.35
CA ARG A 55 2.99 -4.63 -10.00
C ARG A 55 3.45 -3.65 -8.90
N GLN A 56 4.74 -3.35 -8.84
CA GLN A 56 5.33 -2.53 -7.78
C GLN A 56 5.22 -1.01 -8.05
N GLY A 57 5.27 -0.59 -9.32
CA GLY A 57 5.20 0.82 -9.70
C GLY A 57 3.79 1.34 -9.91
N SER A 58 3.62 2.65 -9.74
CA SER A 58 2.36 3.36 -10.01
C SER A 58 2.63 4.63 -10.81
N PRO A 59 2.25 4.66 -12.10
CA PRO A 59 2.37 5.86 -12.93
C PRO A 59 1.61 7.06 -12.35
N LYS A 60 0.53 6.83 -11.60
CA LYS A 60 -0.27 7.91 -11.00
C LYS A 60 0.46 8.63 -9.88
N ILE A 61 1.14 7.87 -9.02
CA ILE A 61 1.99 8.43 -7.96
C ILE A 61 3.17 9.19 -8.60
N LEU A 62 3.77 8.63 -9.65
CA LEU A 62 4.82 9.31 -10.38
C LEU A 62 4.34 10.66 -10.95
N GLN A 63 3.21 10.67 -11.66
CA GLN A 63 2.62 11.90 -12.21
C GLN A 63 2.30 12.95 -11.13
N HIS A 64 1.82 12.50 -9.97
CA HIS A 64 1.60 13.37 -8.80
C HIS A 64 2.90 14.03 -8.34
N LEU A 65 3.96 13.24 -8.13
CA LEU A 65 5.29 13.74 -7.73
C LEU A 65 5.89 14.68 -8.77
N GLU A 66 5.79 14.35 -10.06
CA GLU A 66 6.25 15.22 -11.15
C GLU A 66 5.51 16.56 -11.13
N SER A 67 4.19 16.54 -10.94
CA SER A 67 3.36 17.76 -10.88
C SER A 67 3.75 18.63 -9.68
N ARG A 68 4.02 18.00 -8.53
CA ARG A 68 4.45 18.70 -7.33
C ARG A 68 5.82 19.35 -7.49
N LEU A 69 6.80 18.62 -8.04
CA LEU A 69 8.15 19.16 -8.27
C LEU A 69 8.14 20.30 -9.30
N LYS A 70 7.34 20.18 -10.38
CA LYS A 70 7.12 21.26 -11.35
C LYS A 70 6.53 22.50 -10.70
N ALA A 71 5.50 22.34 -9.86
CA ALA A 71 4.86 23.45 -9.16
C ALA A 71 5.81 24.19 -8.21
N LEU A 72 6.79 23.49 -7.64
CA LEU A 72 7.84 24.05 -6.79
C LEU A 72 9.05 24.60 -7.57
N GLY A 73 9.10 24.40 -8.90
CA GLY A 73 10.23 24.80 -9.73
C GLY A 73 11.51 24.00 -9.47
N ILE A 74 11.40 22.79 -8.92
CA ILE A 74 12.54 21.93 -8.60
C ILE A 74 12.87 21.05 -9.81
N ALA A 75 14.15 20.99 -10.18
CA ALA A 75 14.60 20.16 -11.29
C ALA A 75 14.52 18.68 -10.93
N PHE A 76 14.11 17.84 -11.88
CA PHE A 76 14.09 16.40 -11.65
C PHE A 76 14.29 15.60 -12.94
N VAL A 77 14.68 14.34 -12.76
CA VAL A 77 14.82 13.32 -13.81
C VAL A 77 13.99 12.08 -13.43
N THR A 78 13.28 11.53 -14.41
CA THR A 78 12.52 10.28 -14.23
C THR A 78 13.29 9.12 -14.85
N VAL A 79 13.49 8.05 -14.08
CA VAL A 79 14.20 6.83 -14.49
C VAL A 79 13.32 5.60 -14.27
N LEU A 80 13.22 4.74 -15.28
CA LEU A 80 12.49 3.47 -15.19
C LEU A 80 13.49 2.35 -14.93
N LEU A 81 13.31 1.61 -13.83
CA LEU A 81 14.20 0.51 -13.45
C LEU A 81 13.40 -0.73 -13.04
N SER A 82 13.83 -1.91 -13.50
CA SER A 82 13.33 -3.18 -12.99
C SER A 82 13.82 -3.45 -11.57
N GLU A 83 15.11 -3.19 -11.34
CA GLU A 83 15.79 -3.42 -10.07
C GLU A 83 16.66 -2.21 -9.71
N ILE A 84 16.51 -1.75 -8.47
CA ILE A 84 17.15 -0.55 -7.91
C ILE A 84 18.36 -0.99 -7.08
N PHE A 85 19.54 -0.56 -7.48
CA PHE A 85 20.81 -0.85 -6.80
C PHE A 85 21.60 0.43 -6.56
N PRO A 86 22.38 0.51 -5.47
CA PRO A 86 23.24 1.67 -5.18
C PRO A 86 24.16 2.03 -6.35
N GLU A 87 24.80 1.03 -6.98
CA GLU A 87 25.74 1.27 -8.09
C GLU A 87 25.08 1.90 -9.32
N LYS A 88 23.82 1.54 -9.63
CA LYS A 88 23.09 2.16 -10.74
C LYS A 88 22.78 3.62 -10.45
N LEU A 89 22.40 3.94 -9.21
CA LEU A 89 22.05 5.31 -8.83
C LEU A 89 23.27 6.23 -8.72
N LYS A 90 24.45 5.67 -8.42
CA LYS A 90 25.73 6.41 -8.44
C LYS A 90 26.10 6.95 -9.82
N LEU A 91 25.58 6.35 -10.91
CA LEU A 91 25.81 6.82 -12.28
C LEU A 91 25.16 8.18 -12.58
N PHE A 92 24.32 8.69 -11.68
CA PHE A 92 23.69 10.01 -11.78
C PHE A 92 24.26 10.94 -10.70
N PRO A 93 25.43 11.56 -10.96
CA PRO A 93 26.10 12.42 -9.99
C PRO A 93 25.28 13.68 -9.66
N ASP A 94 24.48 14.18 -10.59
CA ASP A 94 23.72 15.41 -10.44
C ASP A 94 22.46 15.25 -9.56
N VAL A 95 21.91 14.05 -9.45
CA VAL A 95 20.68 13.80 -8.67
C VAL A 95 21.00 13.76 -7.19
N GLU A 96 20.52 14.69 -6.38
CA GLU A 96 20.86 14.79 -4.95
C GLU A 96 19.95 13.96 -4.04
N ALA A 97 18.70 13.73 -4.44
CA ALA A 97 17.74 12.91 -3.69
C ALA A 97 16.92 12.02 -4.62
N TRP A 98 16.62 10.80 -4.17
CA TRP A 98 15.84 9.83 -4.93
C TRP A 98 14.50 9.55 -4.27
N VAL A 99 13.46 9.42 -5.08
CA VAL A 99 12.15 8.90 -4.67
C VAL A 99 11.88 7.64 -5.47
N GLN A 100 11.65 6.53 -4.77
CA GLN A 100 11.28 5.28 -5.43
C GLN A 100 9.76 5.05 -5.36
N VAL A 101 9.16 4.87 -6.53
CA VAL A 101 7.78 4.41 -6.73
C VAL A 101 7.86 2.94 -7.15
N ALA A 102 8.28 2.09 -6.21
CA ALA A 102 8.46 0.65 -6.38
C ALA A 102 8.19 -0.10 -5.06
N CYS A 103 9.07 -1.02 -4.67
CA CYS A 103 8.96 -1.74 -3.39
C CYS A 103 9.31 -0.82 -2.20
N PRO A 104 8.38 -0.54 -1.27
CA PRO A 104 8.61 0.37 -0.15
C PRO A 104 9.74 -0.07 0.80
N ARG A 105 10.02 -1.37 0.85
CA ARG A 105 11.09 -1.94 1.67
C ARG A 105 12.48 -1.42 1.30
N LEU A 106 12.70 -1.00 0.06
CA LEU A 106 14.02 -0.51 -0.37
C LEU A 106 14.44 0.75 0.39
N SER A 107 13.52 1.68 0.61
CA SER A 107 13.81 2.89 1.40
C SER A 107 13.89 2.61 2.90
N ILE A 108 13.01 1.76 3.41
CA ILE A 108 12.89 1.51 4.87
C ILE A 108 14.01 0.61 5.38
N ASP A 109 14.25 -0.53 4.72
CA ASP A 109 15.19 -1.55 5.18
C ASP A 109 16.61 -1.32 4.63
N TRP A 110 16.73 -0.76 3.41
CA TRP A 110 18.01 -0.66 2.68
C TRP A 110 18.40 0.78 2.35
N GLY A 111 17.66 1.78 2.84
CA GLY A 111 17.87 3.18 2.47
C GLY A 111 19.27 3.71 2.81
N SER A 112 19.90 3.20 3.86
CA SER A 112 21.26 3.57 4.29
C SER A 112 22.37 3.00 3.40
N ALA A 113 22.08 2.01 2.54
CA ALA A 113 23.06 1.46 1.60
C ALA A 113 23.30 2.37 0.38
N PHE A 114 22.46 3.40 0.19
CA PHE A 114 22.56 4.36 -0.88
C PHE A 114 23.38 5.57 -0.43
N SER A 115 24.25 6.09 -1.29
CA SER A 115 25.06 7.29 -0.99
C SER A 115 24.23 8.58 -0.90
N LYS A 116 23.02 8.55 -1.45
CA LYS A 116 22.08 9.68 -1.51
C LYS A 116 20.74 9.21 -0.94
N PRO A 117 19.95 10.10 -0.31
CA PRO A 117 18.72 9.70 0.35
C PRO A 117 17.75 9.05 -0.65
N LEU A 118 17.32 7.83 -0.32
CA LEU A 118 16.28 7.10 -1.06
C LEU A 118 14.97 7.13 -0.26
N LEU A 119 14.00 7.88 -0.75
CA LEU A 119 12.72 8.13 -0.10
C LEU A 119 11.59 7.28 -0.69
N THR A 120 10.63 6.95 0.16
CA THR A 120 9.31 6.50 -0.27
C THR A 120 8.46 7.69 -0.75
N PRO A 121 7.33 7.45 -1.46
CA PRO A 121 6.46 8.53 -1.89
C PRO A 121 5.88 9.36 -0.73
N TYR A 122 5.57 8.72 0.40
CA TYR A 122 5.12 9.41 1.61
C TYR A 122 6.18 10.40 2.12
N GLU A 123 7.42 9.94 2.25
CA GLU A 123 8.53 10.73 2.77
C GLU A 123 8.88 11.87 1.82
N ALA A 124 8.75 11.66 0.51
CA ALA A 124 8.86 12.71 -0.49
C ALA A 124 7.77 13.78 -0.31
N SER A 125 6.50 13.39 -0.08
CA SER A 125 5.43 14.35 0.24
C SER A 125 5.72 15.13 1.53
N VAL A 126 6.35 14.51 2.53
CA VAL A 126 6.80 15.22 3.75
C VAL A 126 7.94 16.21 3.43
N ALA A 127 8.97 15.77 2.70
CA ALA A 127 10.10 16.62 2.30
C ALA A 127 9.65 17.83 1.46
N LEU A 128 8.67 17.63 0.58
CA LEU A 128 8.10 18.66 -0.31
C LEU A 128 6.98 19.48 0.36
N LYS A 129 6.83 19.38 1.69
CA LYS A 129 5.84 20.12 2.51
C LYS A 129 4.39 19.95 2.03
N GLU A 130 4.05 18.79 1.51
CA GLU A 130 2.69 18.41 1.12
C GLU A 130 1.99 17.65 2.25
N ALA A 131 2.74 16.90 3.06
CA ALA A 131 2.23 16.11 4.18
C ALA A 131 3.04 16.38 5.46
N GLU A 132 2.40 16.16 6.61
CA GLU A 132 3.08 16.21 7.90
C GLU A 132 3.64 14.83 8.29
N TRP A 133 4.76 14.85 9.03
CA TRP A 133 5.34 13.65 9.60
C TRP A 133 4.39 13.01 10.62
N GLN A 134 4.08 11.73 10.44
CA GLN A 134 3.17 10.99 11.32
C GLN A 134 3.94 10.38 12.50
N LYS A 135 3.32 10.35 13.68
CA LYS A 135 3.90 9.71 14.88
C LYS A 135 4.18 8.22 14.65
N ILE A 136 3.25 7.53 14.00
CA ILE A 136 3.40 6.15 13.56
C ILE A 136 3.72 6.18 12.07
N TYR A 137 4.82 5.55 11.68
CA TYR A 137 5.25 5.52 10.29
C TYR A 137 4.19 4.81 9.43
N PRO A 138 3.60 5.47 8.42
CA PRO A 138 2.50 4.91 7.66
C PRO A 138 2.99 3.79 6.74
N MET A 139 2.28 2.67 6.80
CA MET A 139 2.53 1.48 5.95
C MET A 139 1.33 1.24 5.02
N ASP A 140 0.73 2.31 4.51
CA ASP A 140 -0.56 2.34 3.80
C ASP A 140 -0.43 2.28 2.26
N PHE A 141 0.72 1.87 1.74
CA PHE A 141 1.09 1.88 0.31
C PHE A 141 0.00 1.38 -0.66
N TYR A 142 -0.70 0.29 -0.28
CA TYR A 142 -1.80 -0.30 -1.05
C TYR A 142 -3.14 -0.29 -0.30
N SER A 143 -3.24 0.49 0.78
CA SER A 143 -4.47 0.61 1.56
C SER A 143 -5.56 1.32 0.77
N ASN A 144 -6.80 0.83 0.88
CA ASN A 144 -7.96 1.56 0.37
C ASN A 144 -8.30 2.78 1.23
N GLN A 145 -7.91 2.75 2.50
CA GLN A 145 -7.94 3.88 3.43
C GLN A 145 -6.59 4.59 3.33
N SER A 146 -6.42 5.34 2.24
CA SER A 146 -5.18 6.08 1.99
C SER A 146 -5.13 7.33 2.86
N LEU A 147 -3.97 7.64 3.42
CA LEU A 147 -3.72 8.91 4.11
C LEU A 147 -3.44 10.08 3.14
N GLY A 148 -3.12 9.80 1.88
CA GLY A 148 -2.91 10.86 0.89
C GLY A 148 -2.58 10.39 -0.53
N PRO A 149 -2.20 11.31 -1.43
CA PRO A 149 -1.95 11.02 -2.85
C PRO A 149 -0.67 10.20 -3.10
N TRP A 150 0.12 9.89 -2.07
CA TRP A 150 1.32 9.06 -2.17
C TRP A 150 1.05 7.54 -2.18
N THR A 151 -0.22 7.10 -2.07
CA THR A 151 -0.57 5.67 -2.10
C THR A 151 -1.19 5.26 -3.43
N VAL A 152 -1.15 3.97 -3.74
CA VAL A 152 -1.62 3.45 -5.03
C VAL A 152 -3.14 3.53 -5.15
N ASN A 153 -3.86 3.25 -4.06
CA ASN A 153 -5.31 3.12 -4.03
C ASN A 153 -6.06 4.38 -3.55
N HIS A 154 -5.35 5.52 -3.46
CA HIS A 154 -5.96 6.82 -3.16
C HIS A 154 -7.11 7.15 -4.12
N GLU A 155 -8.11 7.90 -3.66
CA GLU A 155 -9.34 8.14 -4.41
C GLU A 155 -9.10 8.87 -5.73
N SER A 156 -8.15 9.82 -5.77
CA SER A 156 -7.75 10.51 -7.00
C SER A 156 -7.16 9.56 -8.05
N HIS A 157 -6.64 8.40 -7.61
CA HIS A 157 -6.06 7.39 -8.48
C HIS A 157 -7.09 6.36 -8.95
N ARG A 158 -8.32 6.37 -8.45
CA ARG A 158 -9.33 5.40 -8.88
C ARG A 158 -9.90 5.84 -10.22
N PRO A 159 -10.09 4.91 -11.19
CA PRO A 159 -10.81 5.26 -12.41
C PRO A 159 -12.23 5.70 -12.04
N ALA A 160 -12.77 6.69 -12.75
CA ALA A 160 -14.14 7.13 -12.55
C ALA A 160 -15.07 5.91 -12.68
N ARG A 161 -15.76 5.56 -11.60
CA ARG A 161 -16.69 4.45 -11.57
C ARG A 161 -17.80 4.75 -12.57
N THR A 162 -17.81 4.08 -13.72
CA THR A 162 -18.95 4.14 -14.63
C THR A 162 -20.16 3.55 -13.90
N THR A 163 -21.22 4.33 -13.75
CA THR A 163 -22.47 4.03 -13.03
C THR A 163 -23.28 2.86 -13.61
N LYS A 164 -22.71 2.08 -14.54
CA LYS A 164 -23.37 0.96 -15.24
C LYS A 164 -23.87 -0.15 -14.30
N ARG A 165 -23.31 -0.29 -13.10
CA ARG A 165 -23.75 -1.31 -12.13
C ARG A 165 -24.93 -0.88 -11.26
N ALA A 166 -25.14 0.42 -11.03
CA ALA A 166 -26.29 0.93 -10.28
C ALA A 166 -27.60 0.85 -11.10
N ALA A 167 -27.52 1.03 -12.42
CA ALA A 167 -28.67 0.88 -13.32
C ALA A 167 -29.15 -0.58 -13.45
N LYS A 168 -28.24 -1.57 -13.39
CA LYS A 168 -28.62 -2.99 -13.45
C LYS A 168 -29.37 -3.48 -12.20
N ILE A 169 -29.10 -2.90 -11.03
CA ILE A 169 -29.80 -3.26 -9.79
C ILE A 169 -31.22 -2.66 -9.79
N LYS A 170 -31.38 -1.41 -10.25
CA LYS A 170 -32.73 -0.79 -10.36
C LYS A 170 -33.61 -1.42 -11.44
N ALA A 171 -33.02 -1.89 -12.55
CA ALA A 171 -33.78 -2.55 -13.63
C ALA A 171 -34.25 -3.97 -13.26
N ALA A 172 -33.55 -4.67 -12.36
CA ALA A 172 -33.96 -5.99 -11.87
C ALA A 172 -35.12 -5.92 -10.86
N ASP A 173 -35.21 -4.83 -10.10
CA ASP A 173 -36.25 -4.62 -9.09
C ASP A 173 -37.58 -4.09 -9.69
N SER A 174 -37.52 -3.45 -10.86
CA SER A 174 -38.72 -2.96 -11.57
C SER A 174 -39.44 -4.04 -12.42
N GLY A 175 -38.91 -5.26 -12.49
CA GLY A 175 -39.41 -6.33 -13.36
C GLY A 175 -40.46 -7.26 -12.74
N LEU A 176 -40.83 -7.09 -11.46
CA LEU A 176 -41.70 -8.03 -10.76
C LEU A 176 -43.01 -7.41 -10.28
N ARG A 177 -43.82 -6.84 -11.18
CA ARG A 177 -45.26 -6.65 -10.95
C ARG A 177 -46.05 -6.81 -12.24
N GLN A 178 -46.68 -7.98 -12.41
CA GLN A 178 -48.11 -8.18 -12.71
C GLN A 178 -48.35 -9.62 -13.19
N GLY A 179 -49.23 -10.36 -12.51
CA GLY A 179 -49.67 -11.67 -12.99
C GLY A 179 -50.52 -12.48 -12.01
N LYS A 180 -51.81 -12.13 -11.91
CA LYS A 180 -53.01 -12.96 -11.67
C LYS A 180 -52.94 -14.15 -10.67
N THR A 181 -53.82 -14.09 -9.66
CA THR A 181 -54.41 -15.27 -9.00
C THR A 181 -55.10 -16.19 -10.01
N PRO A 182 -54.94 -17.51 -9.89
CA PRO A 182 -56.08 -18.34 -9.50
C PRO A 182 -55.71 -19.41 -8.46
N GLY A 183 -56.73 -19.92 -7.76
CA GLY A 183 -56.59 -20.85 -6.64
C GLY A 183 -56.36 -22.33 -7.01
N SER A 184 -56.68 -23.14 -5.99
CA SER A 184 -56.73 -24.61 -5.86
C SER A 184 -55.42 -25.37 -5.59
N GLU A 185 -55.34 -25.81 -4.33
CA GLU A 185 -54.82 -27.08 -3.79
C GLU A 185 -53.29 -27.36 -3.80
N CYS A 186 -52.73 -27.44 -2.59
CA CYS A 186 -51.43 -28.05 -2.28
C CYS A 186 -51.67 -29.38 -1.54
N PRO A 187 -51.02 -30.50 -1.91
CA PRO A 187 -50.76 -31.58 -0.98
C PRO A 187 -49.41 -31.37 -0.29
N ALA A 188 -49.39 -31.70 0.99
CA ALA A 188 -48.30 -31.48 1.94
C ALA A 188 -46.98 -32.15 1.55
N CYS A 189 -45.86 -31.51 1.88
CA CYS A 189 -44.64 -32.23 2.21
C CYS A 189 -43.80 -31.43 3.21
N THR A 190 -43.55 -32.07 4.35
CA THR A 190 -42.91 -31.54 5.56
C THR A 190 -41.44 -31.93 5.53
N CYS A 191 -40.52 -30.98 5.71
CA CYS A 191 -39.11 -31.30 5.97
C CYS A 191 -38.62 -30.48 7.16
N GLN A 192 -38.39 -31.18 8.28
CA GLN A 192 -37.76 -30.68 9.50
C GLN A 192 -36.23 -30.72 9.37
N GLU A 193 -35.58 -29.77 10.04
CA GLU A 193 -34.13 -29.63 10.18
C GLU A 193 -33.55 -30.74 11.07
N GLU A 194 -32.47 -31.40 10.62
CA GLU A 194 -31.60 -32.18 11.49
C GLU A 194 -30.18 -31.60 11.54
N VAL A 195 -29.78 -31.22 12.76
CA VAL A 195 -28.43 -30.84 13.16
C VAL A 195 -27.71 -32.13 13.60
N SER A 196 -26.63 -32.52 12.92
CA SER A 196 -25.80 -33.65 13.34
C SER A 196 -24.53 -33.16 14.04
N ASN A 197 -24.45 -33.48 15.33
CA ASN A 197 -23.25 -33.42 16.15
C ASN A 197 -22.91 -34.88 16.49
N SER A 198 -21.73 -35.38 16.13
CA SER A 198 -21.29 -36.73 16.53
C SER A 198 -19.82 -36.76 16.93
N THR A 199 -19.62 -36.69 18.25
CA THR A 199 -18.54 -37.38 18.96
C THR A 199 -18.76 -38.89 18.91
N GLU A 200 -17.75 -39.68 18.54
CA GLU A 200 -17.64 -41.03 19.09
C GLU A 200 -16.20 -41.54 19.18
N SER A 201 -15.89 -42.09 20.35
CA SER A 201 -14.70 -42.84 20.70
C SER A 201 -14.80 -44.28 20.18
N ARG A 202 -13.68 -44.92 19.82
CA ARG A 202 -13.53 -46.37 20.06
C ARG A 202 -12.07 -46.82 20.13
N LYS A 203 -11.76 -47.47 21.26
CA LYS A 203 -10.57 -48.29 21.56
C LYS A 203 -10.44 -49.47 20.58
N LYS A 204 -9.22 -49.74 20.14
CA LYS A 204 -8.46 -50.96 20.47
C LYS A 204 -6.98 -50.71 20.21
#